data_AF-B1SZL5-F1
#
_entry.id   AF-B1SZL5-F1
#
_cell.length_a   1.000
_cell.length_b   1.000
_cell.length_c   1.000
_cell.angle_alpha   90.00
_cell.angle_beta   90.00
_cell.angle_gamma   90.00
#
_symmetry.space_group_name_H-M   'P 1'
#
loop_
_entity.id
_entity.type
_entity.pdbx_description
1 polymer ?
#
loop_
_entity_poly.entity_id
_entity_poly.type
_entity_poly.pdbx_seq_one_letter_code
_entity_poly.pdbx_strand_id
1 'polypeptide(L)'
;MQAWREKYLNGYATAKSEADVFLEFTADVRALGFEYCSFGLRVPLPVSKPQFMLQSNYPQTWVDRYVSQNYFAVDPTVRHGLSQMSPLIWRADSQTQSVEFWDEAEHHGLRHGWCMPSISRTGAIGLVTMVRSGEPIDERELAEKGYQMSWLANMANYAMSMHLLAKFVPEYAVELTARERETLQWSAAGKTYAEIGKIMHVDDRTVKFHLVNAMRKLNATNKTEAAVKAAMLGLLF
;
A
#
# COMPACT_ATOMS: atom_id res chain seq x y z
N MET A 1 -22.13 -0.99 -18.76
CA MET A 1 -20.91 -1.24 -17.98
C MET A 1 -20.49 -2.69 -18.25
N GLN A 2 -19.21 -3.05 -18.31
CA GLN A 2 -18.83 -4.46 -18.55
C GLN A 2 -19.22 -5.30 -17.32
N ALA A 3 -19.85 -6.47 -17.52
CA ALA A 3 -20.47 -7.27 -16.45
C ALA A 3 -19.50 -7.66 -15.31
N TRP A 4 -18.22 -7.84 -15.61
CA TRP A 4 -17.19 -8.14 -14.62
C TRP A 4 -16.92 -6.97 -13.66
N ARG A 5 -17.15 -5.71 -14.06
CA ARG A 5 -16.94 -4.54 -13.17
C ARG A 5 -17.94 -4.52 -12.03
N GLU A 6 -19.20 -4.76 -12.34
CA GLU A 6 -20.28 -4.83 -11.37
C GLU A 6 -20.06 -5.99 -10.39
N LYS A 7 -19.59 -7.14 -10.91
CA LYS A 7 -19.18 -8.27 -10.06
C LYS A 7 -18.12 -7.86 -9.04
N TYR A 8 -17.02 -7.23 -9.49
CA TYR A 8 -15.92 -6.82 -8.60
C TYR A 8 -16.38 -5.80 -7.57
N LEU A 9 -17.16 -4.79 -7.99
CA LEU A 9 -17.70 -3.78 -7.09
C LEU A 9 -18.60 -4.40 -6.01
N ASN A 10 -19.50 -5.30 -6.40
CA ASN A 10 -20.42 -5.94 -5.46
C ASN A 10 -19.70 -6.91 -4.51
N GLY A 11 -18.73 -7.68 -5.00
CA GLY A 11 -17.98 -8.64 -4.18
C GLY A 11 -17.15 -7.94 -3.10
N TYR A 12 -16.46 -6.85 -3.44
CA TYR A 12 -15.64 -6.12 -2.46
C TYR A 12 -16.46 -5.21 -1.55
N ALA A 13 -17.64 -4.75 -1.98
CA ALA A 13 -18.52 -3.95 -1.13
C ALA A 13 -19.14 -4.76 0.04
N THR A 14 -19.25 -6.08 -0.09
CA THR A 14 -19.84 -6.96 0.94
C THR A 14 -18.80 -7.60 1.84
N ALA A 15 -17.51 -7.52 1.48
CA ALA A 15 -16.41 -8.04 2.27
C ALA A 15 -16.33 -7.36 3.65
N LYS A 16 -16.08 -8.15 4.70
CA LYS A 16 -16.02 -7.66 6.08
C LYS A 16 -14.60 -7.56 6.62
N SER A 17 -13.64 -8.14 5.91
CA SER A 17 -12.24 -8.21 6.29
C SER A 17 -11.31 -8.25 5.08
N GLU A 18 -10.03 -8.01 5.31
CA GLU A 18 -8.97 -8.20 4.30
C GLU A 18 -8.92 -9.64 3.77
N ALA A 19 -9.28 -10.63 4.60
CA ALA A 19 -9.30 -12.03 4.22
C ALA A 19 -10.41 -12.33 3.21
N ASP A 20 -11.61 -11.76 3.43
CA ASP A 20 -12.74 -11.91 2.51
C ASP A 20 -12.45 -11.27 1.15
N VAL A 21 -11.87 -10.06 1.16
CA VAL A 21 -11.45 -9.38 -0.09
C VAL A 21 -10.44 -10.23 -0.85
N PHE A 22 -9.45 -10.78 -0.15
CA PHE A 22 -8.40 -11.58 -0.78
C PHE A 22 -8.93 -12.91 -1.34
N LEU A 23 -9.92 -13.52 -0.70
CA LEU A 23 -10.57 -14.74 -1.19
C LEU A 23 -11.27 -14.48 -2.53
N GLU A 24 -12.09 -13.43 -2.62
CA GLU A 24 -12.76 -13.02 -3.85
C GLU A 24 -11.75 -12.63 -4.93
N PHE A 25 -10.73 -11.83 -4.57
CA PHE A 25 -9.64 -11.46 -5.47
C PHE A 25 -8.93 -12.69 -6.05
N THR A 26 -8.65 -13.71 -5.24
CA THR A 26 -8.02 -14.95 -5.70
C THR A 26 -8.89 -15.68 -6.72
N ALA A 27 -10.21 -15.72 -6.52
CA ALA A 27 -11.15 -16.33 -7.46
C ALA A 27 -11.20 -15.56 -8.80
N ASP A 28 -11.18 -14.23 -8.75
CA ASP A 28 -11.18 -13.38 -9.94
C ASP A 28 -9.85 -13.45 -10.72
N VAL A 29 -8.73 -13.54 -10.03
CA VAL A 29 -7.40 -13.80 -10.61
C VAL A 29 -7.38 -15.14 -11.35
N ARG A 30 -7.96 -16.19 -10.76
CA ARG A 30 -8.08 -17.50 -11.41
C ARG A 30 -8.91 -17.44 -12.68
N ALA A 31 -10.02 -16.68 -12.68
CA ALA A 31 -10.83 -16.49 -13.87
C ALA A 31 -10.10 -15.75 -15.00
N LEU A 32 -9.06 -14.97 -14.68
CA LEU A 32 -8.18 -14.32 -15.66
C LEU A 32 -7.07 -15.23 -16.21
N GLY A 33 -6.90 -16.44 -15.66
CA GLY A 33 -5.89 -17.41 -16.09
C GLY A 33 -4.59 -17.36 -15.29
N PHE A 34 -4.64 -16.87 -14.05
CA PHE A 34 -3.49 -16.86 -13.14
C PHE A 34 -3.71 -17.82 -11.97
N GLU A 35 -2.66 -18.56 -11.61
CA GLU A 35 -2.69 -19.56 -10.53
C GLU A 35 -2.55 -18.90 -9.16
N TYR A 36 -1.69 -17.88 -9.10
CA TYR A 36 -1.29 -17.23 -7.89
C TYR A 36 -1.51 -15.72 -7.93
N CYS A 37 -1.68 -15.13 -6.75
CA CYS A 37 -1.66 -13.71 -6.55
C CYS A 37 -1.14 -13.33 -5.16
N SER A 38 -0.69 -12.08 -5.07
CA SER A 38 -0.36 -11.45 -3.81
C SER A 38 -0.85 -10.01 -3.75
N PHE A 39 -1.10 -9.57 -2.52
CA PHE A 39 -1.22 -8.18 -2.15
C PHE A 39 -0.11 -7.85 -1.14
N GLY A 40 0.82 -7.00 -1.55
CA GLY A 40 1.82 -6.39 -0.69
C GLY A 40 1.34 -5.01 -0.23
N LEU A 41 1.63 -4.64 1.02
CA LEU A 41 1.40 -3.28 1.52
C LEU A 41 2.63 -2.79 2.28
N ARG A 42 3.13 -1.63 1.88
CA ARG A 42 4.08 -0.85 2.66
C ARG A 42 3.35 0.28 3.36
N VAL A 43 3.34 0.22 4.69
CA VAL A 43 2.77 1.25 5.56
C VAL A 43 3.79 2.41 5.70
N PRO A 44 3.35 3.68 5.64
CA PRO A 44 4.25 4.84 5.66
C PRO A 44 4.92 5.07 7.04
N LEU A 45 4.32 4.56 8.11
CA LEU A 45 4.73 4.77 9.49
C LEU A 45 5.06 3.44 10.19
N PRO A 46 6.02 3.44 11.15
CA PRO A 46 6.92 4.54 11.49
C PRO A 46 7.95 4.80 10.37
N VAL A 47 8.32 6.07 10.15
CA VAL A 47 9.23 6.47 9.04
C VAL A 47 10.59 5.80 9.13
N SER A 48 11.12 5.61 10.34
CA SER A 48 12.43 4.98 10.57
C SER A 48 12.48 3.50 10.23
N LYS A 49 11.33 2.81 10.26
CA LYS A 49 11.23 1.38 9.97
C LYS A 49 9.85 1.09 9.35
N PRO A 50 9.68 1.35 8.05
CA PRO A 50 8.44 1.04 7.35
C PRO A 50 8.09 -0.44 7.51
N GLN A 51 6.81 -0.71 7.73
CA GLN A 51 6.31 -2.08 7.84
C GLN A 51 5.83 -2.55 6.47
N PHE A 52 6.16 -3.80 6.17
CA PHE A 52 5.73 -4.50 4.97
C PHE A 52 4.82 -5.65 5.37
N MET A 53 3.79 -5.84 4.59
CA MET A 53 2.84 -6.92 4.74
C MET A 53 2.68 -7.62 3.41
N LEU A 54 2.49 -8.93 3.47
CA LEU A 54 2.24 -9.77 2.31
C LEU A 54 1.07 -10.69 2.63
N GLN A 55 0.06 -10.63 1.79
CA GLN A 55 -1.00 -11.63 1.73
C GLN A 55 -0.95 -12.28 0.36
N SER A 56 -0.83 -13.61 0.31
CA SER A 56 -0.64 -14.36 -0.93
C SER A 56 -1.28 -15.72 -0.86
N ASN A 57 -1.59 -16.32 -2.01
CA ASN A 57 -1.92 -17.75 -2.12
C ASN A 57 -0.72 -18.58 -2.64
N TYR A 58 0.50 -18.04 -2.54
CA TYR A 58 1.74 -18.74 -2.91
C TYR A 58 1.95 -20.02 -2.08
N PRO A 59 2.76 -20.98 -2.57
CA PRO A 59 3.16 -22.13 -1.77
C PRO A 59 3.74 -21.67 -0.43
N GLN A 60 3.32 -22.30 0.67
CA GLN A 60 3.75 -21.89 2.02
C GLN A 60 5.27 -21.93 2.18
N THR A 61 5.94 -22.90 1.55
CA THR A 61 7.41 -23.00 1.53
C THR A 61 8.08 -21.77 0.93
N TRP A 62 7.47 -21.16 -0.11
CA TRP A 62 7.95 -19.92 -0.69
C TRP A 62 7.72 -18.74 0.25
N VAL A 63 6.54 -18.66 0.89
CA VAL A 63 6.25 -17.59 1.87
C VAL A 63 7.25 -17.61 3.03
N ASP A 64 7.51 -18.80 3.58
CA ASP A 64 8.46 -18.98 4.69
C ASP A 64 9.89 -18.61 4.27
N ARG A 65 10.30 -19.01 3.05
CA ARG A 65 11.58 -18.62 2.46
C ARG A 65 11.69 -17.10 2.28
N TYR A 66 10.65 -16.48 1.72
CA TYR A 66 10.57 -15.05 1.44
C TYR A 66 10.73 -14.21 2.72
N VAL A 67 10.07 -14.63 3.81
CA VAL A 67 10.19 -13.97 5.11
C VAL A 67 11.57 -14.20 5.74
N SER A 68 12.06 -15.45 5.76
CA SER A 68 13.34 -15.80 6.41
C SER A 68 14.55 -15.12 5.75
N GLN A 69 14.51 -14.92 4.44
CA GLN A 69 15.56 -14.23 3.68
C GLN A 69 15.33 -12.72 3.56
N ASN A 70 14.27 -12.18 4.17
CA ASN A 70 13.89 -10.77 4.08
C ASN A 70 13.81 -10.28 2.62
N TYR A 71 13.15 -11.06 1.75
CA TYR A 71 13.09 -10.76 0.32
C TYR A 71 12.40 -9.45 -0.02
N PHE A 72 11.59 -8.87 0.89
CA PHE A 72 11.09 -7.50 0.76
C PHE A 72 12.19 -6.46 0.44
N ALA A 73 13.42 -6.68 0.91
CA ALA A 73 14.53 -5.74 0.69
C ALA A 73 15.20 -5.90 -0.70
N VAL A 74 15.08 -7.06 -1.34
CA VAL A 74 15.81 -7.40 -2.58
C VAL A 74 14.90 -7.67 -3.77
N ASP A 75 13.62 -7.97 -3.53
CA ASP A 75 12.61 -8.28 -4.55
C ASP A 75 12.51 -7.13 -5.58
N PRO A 76 12.84 -7.38 -6.86
CA PRO A 76 12.79 -6.37 -7.90
C PRO A 76 11.38 -5.84 -8.16
N THR A 77 10.34 -6.65 -7.93
CA THR A 77 8.93 -6.24 -8.09
C THR A 77 8.53 -5.25 -7.00
N VAL A 78 8.99 -5.46 -5.76
CA VAL A 78 8.80 -4.51 -4.66
C VAL A 78 9.57 -3.22 -4.94
N ARG A 79 10.82 -3.30 -5.38
CA ARG A 79 11.62 -2.11 -5.75
C ARG A 79 10.95 -1.30 -6.86
N HIS A 80 10.41 -1.96 -7.88
CA HIS A 80 9.63 -1.32 -8.92
C HIS A 80 8.41 -0.63 -8.32
N GLY A 81 7.62 -1.32 -7.50
CA GLY A 81 6.41 -0.74 -6.91
C GLY A 81 6.65 0.42 -5.93
N LEU A 82 7.85 0.52 -5.36
CA LEU A 82 8.25 1.66 -4.52
C LEU A 82 8.72 2.88 -5.31
N SER A 83 9.03 2.74 -6.60
CA SER A 83 9.64 3.80 -7.42
C SER A 83 8.85 4.16 -8.69
N GLN A 84 7.94 3.30 -9.13
CA GLN A 84 7.16 3.44 -10.35
C GLN A 84 5.66 3.25 -10.06
N MET A 85 4.82 3.87 -10.88
CA MET A 85 3.36 3.71 -10.83
C MET A 85 2.80 2.93 -12.02
N SER A 86 3.65 2.53 -12.97
CA SER A 86 3.24 1.73 -14.11
C SER A 86 3.18 0.24 -13.75
N PRO A 87 2.35 -0.55 -14.44
CA PRO A 87 2.45 -2.00 -14.37
C PRO A 87 3.85 -2.48 -14.74
N LEU A 88 4.27 -3.59 -14.15
CA LEU A 88 5.47 -4.34 -14.53
C LEU A 88 5.05 -5.75 -14.93
N ILE A 89 5.50 -6.17 -16.12
CA ILE A 89 5.46 -7.56 -16.57
C ILE A 89 6.85 -8.14 -16.37
N TRP A 90 6.92 -9.31 -15.75
CA TRP A 90 8.18 -9.97 -15.48
C TRP A 90 8.10 -11.46 -15.81
N ARG A 91 9.25 -12.03 -16.15
CA ARG A 91 9.46 -13.46 -16.32
C ARG A 91 10.70 -13.83 -15.52
N ALA A 92 10.63 -14.87 -14.69
CA ALA A 92 11.76 -15.30 -13.87
C ALA A 92 12.94 -15.77 -14.73
N ASP A 93 12.66 -16.52 -15.80
CA ASP A 93 13.62 -17.11 -16.74
C ASP A 93 14.48 -16.10 -17.51
N SER A 94 14.07 -14.84 -17.61
CA SER A 94 14.76 -13.81 -18.38
C SER A 94 15.57 -12.83 -17.51
N GLN A 95 15.69 -13.08 -16.21
CA GLN A 95 16.27 -12.11 -15.27
C GLN A 95 17.78 -12.29 -15.17
N THR A 96 18.50 -11.17 -15.24
CA THR A 96 19.97 -11.13 -15.11
C THR A 96 20.43 -10.56 -13.77
N GLN A 97 19.50 -10.04 -12.97
CA GLN A 97 19.74 -9.50 -11.63
C GLN A 97 18.91 -10.26 -10.61
N SER A 98 19.40 -10.38 -9.38
CA SER A 98 18.74 -11.13 -8.30
C SER A 98 18.44 -12.58 -8.71
N VAL A 99 19.39 -13.22 -9.39
CA VAL A 99 19.22 -14.55 -10.02
C VAL A 99 18.76 -15.59 -8.98
N GLU A 100 19.38 -15.65 -7.80
CA GLU A 100 18.99 -16.57 -6.72
C GLU A 100 17.50 -16.41 -6.33
N PHE A 101 17.00 -15.17 -6.24
CA PHE A 101 15.59 -14.92 -5.93
C PHE A 101 14.67 -15.46 -7.03
N TRP A 102 15.00 -15.20 -8.31
CA TRP A 102 14.18 -15.63 -9.44
C TRP A 102 14.22 -17.13 -9.66
N ASP A 103 15.39 -17.75 -9.50
CA ASP A 103 15.54 -19.21 -9.55
C ASP A 103 14.63 -19.84 -8.49
N GLU A 104 14.70 -19.41 -7.23
CA GLU A 104 13.85 -19.96 -6.17
C GLU A 104 12.35 -19.71 -6.42
N ALA A 105 11.97 -18.54 -6.93
CA ALA A 105 10.59 -18.23 -7.30
C ALA A 105 10.08 -19.17 -8.41
N GLU A 106 10.90 -19.41 -9.44
CA GLU A 106 10.58 -20.33 -10.53
C GLU A 106 10.43 -21.78 -10.04
N HIS A 107 11.27 -22.25 -9.11
CA HIS A 107 11.12 -23.58 -8.49
C HIS A 107 9.77 -23.76 -7.78
N HIS A 108 9.12 -22.67 -7.36
CA HIS A 108 7.81 -22.68 -6.74
C HIS A 108 6.66 -22.38 -7.72
N GLY A 109 6.94 -22.36 -9.02
CA GLY A 109 5.95 -22.10 -10.07
C GLY A 109 5.65 -20.62 -10.30
N LEU A 110 6.37 -19.69 -9.67
CA LEU A 110 6.18 -18.25 -9.83
C LEU A 110 7.00 -17.72 -11.02
N ARG A 111 6.57 -18.08 -12.24
CA ARG A 111 7.39 -17.91 -13.45
C ARG A 111 7.07 -16.66 -14.25
N HIS A 112 5.80 -16.38 -14.46
CA HIS A 112 5.36 -15.24 -15.26
C HIS A 112 4.36 -14.42 -14.48
N GLY A 113 4.65 -13.14 -14.29
CA GLY A 113 3.82 -12.29 -13.47
C GLY A 113 3.62 -10.89 -14.02
N TRP A 114 2.52 -10.32 -13.56
CA TRP A 114 2.12 -8.95 -13.81
C TRP A 114 1.81 -8.30 -12.46
N CYS A 115 2.48 -7.20 -12.15
CA CYS A 115 2.23 -6.46 -10.92
C CYS A 115 1.87 -5.00 -11.17
N MET A 116 0.95 -4.51 -10.34
CA MET A 116 0.43 -3.14 -10.37
C MET A 116 0.65 -2.47 -9.01
N PRO A 117 1.55 -1.48 -8.93
CA PRO A 117 1.65 -0.63 -7.76
C PRO A 117 0.49 0.37 -7.69
N SER A 118 0.13 0.76 -6.48
CA SER A 118 -0.80 1.85 -6.19
C SER A 118 -0.35 2.60 -4.96
N ILE A 119 -0.59 3.91 -4.94
CA ILE A 119 -0.26 4.79 -3.83
C ILE A 119 -1.58 5.36 -3.30
N SER A 120 -1.84 5.14 -2.03
CA SER A 120 -3.00 5.72 -1.36
C SER A 120 -2.74 7.17 -0.92
N ARG A 121 -3.81 7.89 -0.57
CA ARG A 121 -3.71 9.25 0.00
C ARG A 121 -2.90 9.33 1.30
N THR A 122 -2.69 8.20 1.97
CA THR A 122 -1.91 8.11 3.21
C THR A 122 -0.42 7.88 2.97
N GLY A 123 0.03 7.85 1.71
CA GLY A 123 1.40 7.47 1.35
C GLY A 123 1.69 5.98 1.51
N ALA A 124 0.71 5.16 1.93
CA ALA A 124 0.82 3.71 1.86
C ALA A 124 0.89 3.26 0.40
N ILE A 125 1.81 2.32 0.13
CA ILE A 125 2.06 1.79 -1.20
C ILE A 125 1.62 0.34 -1.22
N GLY A 126 0.61 0.03 -2.03
CA GLY A 126 0.17 -1.35 -2.23
C GLY A 126 0.71 -1.90 -3.55
N LEU A 127 1.00 -3.19 -3.61
CA LEU A 127 1.46 -3.90 -4.79
C LEU A 127 0.59 -5.13 -5.00
N VAL A 128 -0.20 -5.15 -6.07
CA VAL A 128 -0.96 -6.34 -6.46
C VAL A 128 -0.17 -7.09 -7.51
N THR A 129 0.02 -8.38 -7.34
CA THR A 129 0.72 -9.25 -8.29
C THR A 129 -0.18 -10.42 -8.67
N MET A 130 -0.24 -10.74 -9.96
CA MET A 130 -0.85 -11.95 -10.52
C MET A 130 0.25 -12.77 -11.17
N VAL A 131 0.29 -14.08 -10.93
CA VAL A 131 1.39 -14.97 -11.36
C VAL A 131 0.85 -16.31 -11.85
N ARG A 132 1.49 -16.88 -12.87
CA ARG A 132 1.25 -18.24 -13.36
C ARG A 132 2.53 -18.97 -13.70
N SER A 133 2.46 -20.30 -13.70
CA SER A 133 3.58 -21.18 -14.03
C SER A 133 3.66 -21.53 -15.52
N GLY A 134 2.52 -21.44 -16.22
CA GLY A 134 2.36 -21.78 -17.64
C GLY A 134 3.02 -20.80 -18.61
N GLU A 135 2.25 -20.26 -19.56
CA GLU A 135 2.79 -19.43 -20.64
C GLU A 135 3.15 -18.00 -20.19
N PRO A 136 4.12 -17.32 -20.84
CA PRO A 136 4.38 -15.90 -20.63
C PRO A 136 3.16 -15.02 -20.93
N ILE A 137 3.10 -13.84 -20.33
CA ILE A 137 2.07 -12.83 -20.64
C ILE A 137 2.53 -12.07 -21.88
N ASP A 138 1.80 -12.18 -22.99
CA ASP A 138 2.16 -11.55 -24.26
C ASP A 138 1.37 -10.25 -24.51
N GLU A 139 1.76 -9.53 -25.56
CA GLU A 139 1.13 -8.25 -25.94
C GLU A 139 -0.36 -8.41 -26.29
N ARG A 140 -0.73 -9.56 -26.86
CA ARG A 140 -2.11 -9.84 -27.24
C ARG A 140 -2.98 -10.00 -25.99
N GLU A 141 -2.53 -10.76 -25.01
CA GLU A 141 -3.23 -10.91 -23.73
C GLU A 141 -3.32 -9.58 -23.00
N LEU A 142 -2.28 -8.74 -23.03
CA LEU A 142 -2.33 -7.40 -22.45
C LEU A 142 -3.35 -6.50 -23.16
N ALA A 143 -3.46 -6.59 -24.50
CA ALA A 143 -4.47 -5.84 -25.26
C ALA A 143 -5.90 -6.32 -24.94
N GLU A 144 -6.10 -7.62 -24.74
CA GLU A 144 -7.41 -8.22 -24.48
C GLU A 144 -7.85 -8.06 -23.00
N LYS A 145 -6.94 -8.27 -22.04
CA LYS A 145 -7.24 -8.37 -20.60
C LYS A 145 -6.62 -7.28 -19.74
N GLY A 146 -5.63 -6.53 -20.24
CA GLY A 146 -4.83 -5.60 -19.42
C GLY A 146 -5.67 -4.53 -18.70
N TYR A 147 -6.76 -4.06 -19.33
CA TYR A 147 -7.70 -3.15 -18.68
C TYR A 147 -8.43 -3.83 -17.50
N GLN A 148 -8.91 -5.06 -17.69
CA GLN A 148 -9.60 -5.81 -16.64
C GLN A 148 -8.65 -6.16 -15.48
N MET A 149 -7.41 -6.58 -15.78
CA MET A 149 -6.37 -6.83 -14.78
C MET A 149 -6.06 -5.58 -13.97
N SER A 150 -5.91 -4.43 -14.64
CA SER A 150 -5.65 -3.14 -13.98
C SER A 150 -6.80 -2.69 -13.12
N TRP A 151 -8.03 -2.82 -13.60
CA TRP A 151 -9.22 -2.48 -12.82
C TRP A 151 -9.35 -3.37 -11.58
N LEU A 152 -9.23 -4.69 -11.76
CA LEU A 152 -9.26 -5.66 -10.66
C LEU A 152 -8.19 -5.34 -9.61
N ALA A 153 -6.95 -5.11 -10.04
CA ALA A 153 -5.84 -4.78 -9.16
C ALA A 153 -6.08 -3.49 -8.37
N ASN A 154 -6.59 -2.42 -9.00
CA ASN A 154 -6.89 -1.18 -8.30
C ASN A 154 -8.03 -1.35 -7.27
N MET A 155 -9.07 -2.10 -7.63
CA MET A 155 -10.19 -2.37 -6.74
C MET A 155 -9.79 -3.22 -5.53
N ALA A 156 -9.04 -4.31 -5.77
CA ALA A 156 -8.49 -5.14 -4.71
C ALA A 156 -7.55 -4.32 -3.82
N ASN A 157 -6.67 -3.51 -4.42
CA ASN A 157 -5.74 -2.65 -3.68
C ASN A 157 -6.48 -1.67 -2.76
N TYR A 158 -7.51 -1.00 -3.26
CA TYR A 158 -8.35 -0.11 -2.46
C TYR A 158 -9.02 -0.85 -1.29
N ALA A 159 -9.73 -1.94 -1.58
CA ALA A 159 -10.47 -2.70 -0.56
C ALA A 159 -9.54 -3.29 0.50
N MET A 160 -8.44 -3.92 0.09
CA MET A 160 -7.42 -4.46 1.00
C MET A 160 -6.82 -3.35 1.87
N SER A 161 -6.39 -2.25 1.26
CA SER A 161 -5.76 -1.13 1.98
C SER A 161 -6.71 -0.51 3.00
N MET A 162 -8.01 -0.41 2.72
CA MET A 162 -8.99 0.13 3.66
C MET A 162 -9.08 -0.70 4.95
N HIS A 163 -9.15 -2.02 4.85
CA HIS A 163 -9.17 -2.90 6.03
C HIS A 163 -7.84 -2.90 6.79
N LEU A 164 -6.74 -2.91 6.05
CA LEU A 164 -5.40 -3.05 6.62
C LEU A 164 -4.91 -1.75 7.27
N LEU A 165 -5.14 -0.58 6.66
CA LEU A 165 -4.76 0.70 7.25
C LEU A 165 -5.51 0.96 8.55
N ALA A 166 -6.81 0.63 8.62
CA ALA A 166 -7.58 0.75 9.86
C ALA A 166 -7.00 -0.10 11.01
N LYS A 167 -6.40 -1.25 10.68
CA LYS A 167 -5.81 -2.20 11.64
C LYS A 167 -4.41 -1.79 12.10
N PHE A 168 -3.57 -1.33 11.18
CA PHE A 168 -2.15 -1.07 11.43
C PHE A 168 -1.80 0.39 11.67
N VAL A 169 -2.65 1.32 11.25
CA VAL A 169 -2.48 2.76 11.42
C VAL A 169 -3.79 3.37 11.90
N PRO A 170 -4.20 3.13 13.16
CA PRO A 170 -5.46 3.66 13.69
C PRO A 170 -5.50 5.20 13.63
N GLU A 171 -4.34 5.87 13.64
CA GLU A 171 -4.23 7.32 13.46
C GLU A 171 -4.78 7.82 12.11
N TYR A 172 -4.96 6.93 11.13
CA TYR A 172 -5.64 7.24 9.86
C TYR A 172 -7.05 7.79 10.06
N ALA A 173 -7.77 7.31 11.08
CA ALA A 173 -9.14 7.72 11.37
C ALA A 173 -9.24 8.95 12.30
N VAL A 174 -8.11 9.58 12.64
CA VAL A 174 -8.09 10.71 13.56
C VAL A 174 -8.64 11.97 12.90
N GLU A 175 -9.59 12.60 13.60
CA GLU A 175 -10.09 13.92 13.22
C GLU A 175 -9.35 15.03 14.00
N LEU A 176 -8.62 15.85 13.25
CA LEU A 176 -8.05 17.11 13.73
C LEU A 176 -9.07 18.24 13.56
N THR A 177 -9.25 19.03 14.61
CA THR A 177 -10.00 20.30 14.53
C THR A 177 -9.31 21.27 13.57
N ALA A 178 -10.05 22.27 13.08
CA ALA A 178 -9.49 23.29 12.20
C ALA A 178 -8.25 23.97 12.82
N ARG A 179 -8.29 24.31 14.12
CA ARG A 179 -7.16 24.94 14.81
C ARG A 179 -5.98 23.99 15.04
N GLU A 180 -6.22 22.72 15.38
CA GLU A 180 -5.15 21.72 15.49
C GLU A 180 -4.44 21.52 14.14
N ARG A 181 -5.21 21.42 13.05
CA ARG A 181 -4.69 21.28 11.68
C ARG A 181 -3.86 22.49 11.28
N GLU A 182 -4.40 23.70 11.44
CA GLU A 182 -3.70 24.96 11.15
C GLU A 182 -2.38 25.07 11.94
N THR A 183 -2.42 24.73 13.23
CA THR A 183 -1.22 24.78 14.09
C THR A 183 -0.15 23.76 13.63
N LEU A 184 -0.57 22.57 13.21
CA LEU A 184 0.34 21.55 12.66
C LEU A 184 0.88 21.91 11.27
N GLN A 185 0.08 22.55 10.41
CA GLN A 185 0.53 23.04 9.10
C GLN A 185 1.70 24.03 9.26
N TRP A 186 1.56 25.00 10.17
CA TRP A 186 2.67 25.93 10.45
C TRP A 186 3.86 25.27 11.14
N SER A 187 3.61 24.28 11.99
CA SER A 187 4.68 23.48 12.59
C SER A 187 5.44 22.67 11.54
N ALA A 188 4.76 22.10 10.54
CA ALA A 188 5.35 21.41 9.40
C ALA A 188 6.17 22.36 8.50
N ALA A 189 5.76 23.63 8.42
CA ALA A 189 6.53 24.70 7.78
C ALA A 189 7.72 25.22 8.63
N GLY A 190 8.01 24.59 9.77
CA GLY A 190 9.17 24.91 10.61
C GLY A 190 8.98 26.07 11.59
N LYS A 191 7.75 26.55 11.80
CA LYS A 191 7.50 27.70 12.68
C LYS A 191 7.61 27.37 14.17
N THR A 192 8.10 28.36 14.92
CA THR A 192 8.13 28.36 16.39
C THR A 192 6.77 28.71 16.98
N TYR A 193 6.53 28.44 18.26
CA TYR A 193 5.24 28.75 18.89
C TYR A 193 4.91 30.25 18.82
N ALA A 194 5.90 31.12 19.00
CA ALA A 194 5.73 32.56 18.90
C ALA A 194 5.39 33.03 17.47
N GLU A 195 5.99 32.44 16.44
CA GLU A 195 5.64 32.75 15.05
C GLU A 195 4.23 32.27 14.71
N ILE A 196 3.85 31.07 15.13
CA ILE A 196 2.51 30.53 14.91
C ILE A 196 1.47 31.40 15.63
N GLY A 197 1.73 31.81 16.88
CA GLY A 197 0.83 32.68 17.63
C GLY A 197 0.59 34.01 16.94
N LYS A 198 1.66 34.62 16.40
CA LYS A 198 1.56 35.84 15.58
C LYS A 198 0.71 35.63 14.32
N ILE A 199 0.90 34.52 13.60
CA ILE A 199 0.16 34.21 12.37
C ILE A 199 -1.33 33.95 12.66
N MET A 200 -1.62 33.20 13.72
CA MET A 200 -2.98 32.79 14.09
C MET A 200 -3.71 33.79 14.99
N HIS A 201 -3.04 34.90 15.36
CA HIS A 201 -3.52 35.91 16.31
C HIS A 201 -3.93 35.33 17.68
N VAL A 202 -3.11 34.42 18.23
CA VAL A 202 -3.29 33.81 19.55
C VAL A 202 -1.97 33.81 20.32
N ASP A 203 -2.02 33.55 21.63
CA ASP A 203 -0.82 33.43 22.45
C ASP A 203 -0.11 32.07 22.29
N ASP A 204 1.18 32.03 22.65
CA ASP A 204 2.02 30.83 22.59
C ASP A 204 1.47 29.63 23.39
N ARG A 205 0.75 29.89 24.49
CA ARG A 205 0.14 28.83 25.32
C ARG A 205 -1.05 28.21 24.59
N THR A 206 -1.83 29.00 23.84
CA THR A 206 -2.93 28.53 22.99
C THR A 206 -2.39 27.69 21.82
N VAL A 207 -1.30 28.11 21.18
CA VAL A 207 -0.58 27.29 20.17
C VAL A 207 -0.15 25.95 20.77
N LYS A 208 0.49 25.98 21.95
CA LYS A 208 0.94 24.77 22.64
C LYS A 208 -0.23 23.86 22.99
N PHE A 209 -1.38 24.41 23.39
CA PHE A 209 -2.58 23.64 23.69
C PHE A 209 -3.07 22.86 22.46
N HIS A 210 -3.19 23.51 21.30
CA HIS A 210 -3.59 22.84 20.06
C HIS A 210 -2.59 21.76 19.64
N LEU A 211 -1.28 22.02 19.73
CA LEU A 211 -0.26 21.01 19.42
C LEU A 211 -0.30 19.82 20.36
N VAL A 212 -0.47 20.02 21.67
CA VAL A 212 -0.55 18.92 22.64
C VAL A 212 -1.76 18.03 22.36
N ASN A 213 -2.90 18.62 22.04
CA ASN A 213 -4.08 17.84 21.67
C ASN A 213 -3.87 17.06 20.37
N ALA A 214 -3.29 17.69 19.35
CA ALA A 214 -2.99 17.04 18.08
C ALA A 214 -1.96 15.90 18.24
N MET A 215 -0.89 16.12 19.02
CA MET A 215 0.11 15.09 19.37
C MET A 215 -0.53 13.89 20.05
N ARG A 216 -1.41 14.12 21.03
CA ARG A 216 -2.14 13.06 21.73
C ARG A 216 -3.01 12.25 20.76
N LYS A 217 -3.75 12.93 19.87
CA LYS A 217 -4.60 12.27 18.87
C LYS A 217 -3.77 11.42 17.88
N LEU A 218 -2.62 11.92 17.45
CA LEU A 218 -1.71 11.24 16.52
C LEU A 218 -0.74 10.27 17.19
N ASN A 219 -0.91 10.02 18.50
CA ASN A 219 -0.02 9.19 19.31
C ASN A 219 1.47 9.54 19.07
N ALA A 220 1.79 10.83 19.08
CA ALA A 220 3.11 11.36 18.78
C ALA A 220 3.77 11.90 20.05
N THR A 221 5.08 11.69 20.18
CA THR A 221 5.87 12.09 21.35
C THR A 221 6.31 13.55 21.30
N ASN A 222 6.36 14.13 20.10
CA ASN A 222 6.80 15.51 19.89
C ASN A 222 6.15 16.13 18.64
N LYS A 223 6.27 17.46 18.51
CA LYS A 223 5.63 18.21 17.42
C LYS A 223 6.15 17.83 16.03
N THR A 224 7.41 17.42 15.92
CA THR A 224 8.01 17.01 14.65
C THR A 224 7.42 15.69 14.20
N GLU A 225 7.33 14.70 15.10
CA GLU A 225 6.68 13.43 14.84
C GLU A 225 5.20 13.64 14.46
N ALA A 226 4.47 14.49 15.19
CA ALA A 226 3.07 14.80 14.88
C ALA A 226 2.91 15.45 13.50
N ALA A 227 3.76 16.43 13.15
CA ALA A 227 3.73 17.06 11.84
C ALA A 227 4.02 16.05 10.72
N VAL A 228 5.01 15.18 10.90
CA VAL A 228 5.36 14.12 9.93
C VAL A 228 4.21 13.12 9.79
N LYS A 229 3.64 12.62 10.90
CA LYS A 229 2.49 11.71 10.86
C LYS A 229 1.30 12.35 10.14
N ALA A 230 0.94 13.58 10.51
CA ALA A 230 -0.18 14.29 9.90
C ALA A 230 0.04 14.52 8.40
N ALA A 231 1.26 14.88 7.98
CA ALA A 231 1.59 15.07 6.57
C ALA A 231 1.47 13.75 5.78
N MET A 232 2.06 12.66 6.30
CA MET A 232 2.03 11.34 5.65
C MET A 232 0.60 10.80 5.54
N LEU A 233 -0.20 10.93 6.60
CA LEU A 233 -1.58 10.44 6.63
C LEU A 233 -2.57 11.32 5.87
N GLY A 234 -2.11 12.45 5.34
CA GLY A 234 -2.96 13.36 4.58
C GLY A 234 -3.94 14.17 5.44
N LEU A 235 -3.55 14.49 6.67
CA LEU A 235 -4.38 15.21 7.64
C LEU A 235 -4.12 16.72 7.66
N LEU A 236 -3.24 17.23 6.78
CA LEU A 236 -2.83 18.63 6.70
C LEU A 236 -3.45 19.40 5.52
N PHE A 237 -4.48 18.87 4.88
CA PHE A 237 -5.20 19.52 3.78
C PHE A 237 -6.71 19.45 3.95
#